data_AF-A0A962EPX3-F1
#
_entry.id   AF-A0A962EPX3-F1
#
_cell.length_a   1.000
_cell.length_b   1.000
_cell.length_c   1.000
_cell.angle_alpha   90.00
_cell.angle_beta   90.00
_cell.angle_gamma   90.00
#
_symmetry.space_group_name_H-M   'P 1'
#
loop_
_entity.id
_entity.type
_entity.pdbx_description
1 polymer ?
#
loop_
_entity_poly.entity_id
_entity_poly.type
_entity_poly.pdbx_seq_one_letter_code
_entity_poly.pdbx_strand_id
1 'polypeptide(L)'
;QARLLGKKVTSKQCALGFCEMPADFVNAYILGSVGSTGTGAGACATFLYNLRMGMDDIKSGRRRVVLVGTSEAPVTSEIADGYAAMGALAGDDDLRKLDGLDYVDHRRASRPFGENCGFTLAESAQYIVLMDDELALQTGAIIYGAAASVFVNADGYKKSISAPGAGNYITMAKCMASIRNLLGDRGLQKSFVQAHGSSTPQNRVTESHILNETARAFGLENWPVAAVKAFVGHSIGSAGGDQITSTLGVWAHGFIPGIKTISAVADDVHASNLRFSNKDIEVGVEGIDVAFINAKGFGGNNATASLLSPFVVEKMLTRKHGVSSIASWKKRQEAVFEKAEQYNQKAIRGEAEPIYRFDHNVVDCESIEISLHGVKIPGFESAIEFSEENDYPDMV
;
A
#
# COMPACT_ATOMS: atom_id res chain seq x y z
N GLN A 1 14.27 20.45 18.12
CA GLN A 1 15.32 20.08 19.10
C GLN A 1 16.56 20.99 19.10
N ALA A 2 16.99 21.56 17.96
CA ALA A 2 18.24 22.32 17.89
C ALA A 2 18.44 23.36 19.01
N ARG A 3 17.43 24.20 19.30
CA ARG A 3 17.50 25.22 20.36
C ARG A 3 17.73 24.63 21.77
N LEU A 4 17.06 23.53 22.10
CA LEU A 4 17.22 22.85 23.39
C LEU A 4 18.63 22.25 23.55
N LEU A 5 19.29 21.91 22.44
CA LEU A 5 20.66 21.42 22.40
C LEU A 5 21.70 22.56 22.26
N GLY A 6 21.30 23.83 22.44
CA GLY A 6 22.18 24.99 22.27
C GLY A 6 22.60 25.27 20.82
N LYS A 7 21.94 24.65 19.83
CA LYS A 7 22.22 24.80 18.40
C LYS A 7 21.21 25.75 17.73
N LYS A 8 21.62 26.37 16.61
CA LYS A 8 20.71 27.14 15.76
C LYS A 8 19.89 26.18 14.88
N VAL A 9 18.62 26.52 14.68
CA VAL A 9 17.75 25.87 13.68
C VAL A 9 18.28 26.26 12.29
N THR A 10 18.40 25.29 11.38
CA THR A 10 18.87 25.57 10.01
C THR A 10 17.71 26.03 9.12
N SER A 11 18.01 26.73 8.03
CA SER A 11 16.98 27.24 7.09
C SER A 11 16.17 26.14 6.41
N LYS A 12 16.66 24.89 6.41
CA LYS A 12 16.01 23.76 5.73
C LYS A 12 15.10 22.93 6.63
N GLN A 13 15.25 23.02 7.96
CA GLN A 13 14.58 22.11 8.90
C GLN A 13 13.05 22.16 8.80
N CYS A 14 12.45 23.34 8.67
CA CYS A 14 11.00 23.45 8.54
C CYS A 14 10.50 22.92 7.18
N ALA A 15 11.16 23.32 6.09
CA ALA A 15 10.76 22.92 4.74
C ALA A 15 10.86 21.39 4.56
N LEU A 16 12.00 20.79 4.95
CA LEU A 16 12.22 19.35 4.83
C LEU A 16 11.42 18.51 5.84
N GLY A 17 10.72 19.15 6.79
CA GLY A 17 9.91 18.48 7.80
C GLY A 17 8.43 18.29 7.40
N PHE A 18 7.99 18.83 6.26
CA PHE A 18 6.62 18.64 5.81
C PHE A 18 6.36 17.18 5.37
N CYS A 19 5.18 16.65 5.68
CA CYS A 19 4.80 15.28 5.34
C CYS A 19 4.71 15.01 3.84
N GLU A 20 4.62 16.05 3.01
CA GLU A 20 4.59 15.96 1.55
C GLU A 20 5.99 15.87 0.92
N MET A 21 7.06 16.20 1.65
CA MET A 21 8.43 16.20 1.13
C MET A 21 8.86 14.90 0.43
N PRO A 22 8.44 13.69 0.86
CA PRO A 22 8.71 12.47 0.09
C PRO A 22 8.16 12.50 -1.35
N ALA A 23 7.00 13.13 -1.59
CA ALA A 23 6.46 13.32 -2.93
C ALA A 23 7.15 14.49 -3.66
N ASP A 24 7.41 15.59 -2.96
CA ASP A 24 8.08 16.76 -3.55
C ASP A 24 9.48 16.43 -4.06
N PHE A 25 10.25 15.62 -3.32
CA PHE A 25 11.57 15.17 -3.75
C PHE A 25 11.51 14.29 -4.99
N VAL A 26 10.47 13.44 -5.11
CA VAL A 26 10.25 12.65 -6.31
C VAL A 26 9.99 13.57 -7.51
N ASN A 27 9.09 14.55 -7.36
CA ASN A 27 8.78 15.48 -8.45
C ASN A 27 10.00 16.31 -8.85
N ALA A 28 10.66 16.94 -7.87
CA ALA A 28 11.72 17.91 -8.09
C ALA A 28 13.04 17.28 -8.53
N TYR A 29 13.39 16.10 -8.01
CA TYR A 29 14.76 15.56 -8.14
C TYR A 29 14.84 14.16 -8.75
N ILE A 30 13.71 13.49 -9.02
CA ILE A 30 13.70 12.17 -9.66
C ILE A 30 13.03 12.23 -11.03
N LEU A 31 11.77 12.68 -11.07
CA LEU A 31 10.94 12.65 -12.28
C LEU A 31 11.01 13.94 -13.10
N GLY A 32 11.28 15.08 -12.46
CA GLY A 32 11.11 16.40 -13.10
C GLY A 32 9.65 16.66 -13.49
N SER A 33 8.70 16.18 -12.67
CA SER A 33 7.28 16.20 -13.00
C SER A 33 6.66 17.58 -12.78
N VAL A 34 5.93 18.07 -13.77
CA VAL A 34 5.01 19.22 -13.68
C VAL A 34 3.55 18.78 -13.53
N GLY A 35 3.33 17.47 -13.29
CA GLY A 35 2.00 16.89 -13.12
C GLY A 35 1.39 17.18 -11.75
N SER A 36 0.19 16.64 -11.54
CA SER A 36 -0.50 16.72 -10.25
C SER A 36 0.32 16.04 -9.15
N THR A 37 0.32 16.64 -7.96
CA THR A 37 0.85 16.02 -6.75
C THR A 37 -0.10 16.22 -5.57
N GLY A 38 0.15 15.53 -4.48
CA GLY A 38 -0.66 15.58 -3.27
C GLY A 38 -0.37 14.42 -2.32
N THR A 39 -0.71 14.63 -1.05
CA THR A 39 -0.53 13.64 0.02
C THR A 39 -1.81 13.43 0.81
N GLY A 40 -2.23 12.17 0.98
CA GLY A 40 -3.26 11.77 1.91
C GLY A 40 -2.62 11.36 3.25
N ALA A 41 -3.25 11.73 4.37
CA ALA A 41 -2.83 11.29 5.70
C ALA A 41 -3.97 10.54 6.39
N GLY A 42 -3.85 9.21 6.44
CA GLY A 42 -4.83 8.29 7.03
C GLY A 42 -4.26 7.51 8.22
N ALA A 43 -3.36 8.13 9.00
CA ALA A 43 -2.55 7.46 10.02
C ALA A 43 -1.85 6.21 9.45
N CYS A 44 -1.97 5.05 10.09
CA CYS A 44 -1.39 3.79 9.64
C CYS A 44 -2.02 3.21 8.36
N ALA A 45 -3.09 3.82 7.82
CA ALA A 45 -3.72 3.43 6.56
C ALA A 45 -3.33 4.33 5.37
N THR A 46 -2.39 5.26 5.58
CA THR A 46 -2.02 6.32 4.62
C THR A 46 -1.70 5.81 3.21
N PHE A 47 -0.90 4.75 3.05
CA PHE A 47 -0.60 4.24 1.71
C PHE A 47 -1.86 3.91 0.89
N LEU A 48 -2.89 3.34 1.51
CA LEU A 48 -4.13 3.01 0.82
C LEU A 48 -4.97 4.25 0.48
N TYR A 49 -4.87 5.33 1.27
CA TYR A 49 -5.48 6.62 0.90
C TYR A 49 -4.83 7.17 -0.37
N ASN A 50 -3.50 7.14 -0.44
CA ASN A 50 -2.76 7.57 -1.62
C ASN A 50 -3.04 6.68 -2.84
N LEU A 51 -3.16 5.36 -2.63
CA LEU A 51 -3.57 4.42 -3.68
C LEU A 51 -4.96 4.73 -4.23
N ARG A 52 -5.93 5.04 -3.35
CA ARG A 52 -7.26 5.46 -3.78
C ARG A 52 -7.20 6.71 -4.66
N MET A 53 -6.46 7.74 -4.23
CA MET A 53 -6.30 8.98 -5.01
C MET A 53 -5.72 8.71 -6.39
N GLY A 54 -4.65 7.91 -6.48
CA GLY A 54 -4.04 7.55 -7.76
C GLY A 54 -4.96 6.73 -8.67
N MET A 55 -5.75 5.83 -8.09
CA MET A 55 -6.76 5.07 -8.84
C MET A 55 -7.90 5.94 -9.36
N ASP A 56 -8.40 6.87 -8.54
CA ASP A 56 -9.48 7.77 -8.93
C ASP A 56 -9.01 8.72 -10.04
N ASP A 57 -7.74 9.14 -10.03
CA ASP A 57 -7.09 9.91 -11.09
C ASP A 57 -6.95 9.14 -12.41
N ILE A 58 -6.59 7.85 -12.38
CA ILE A 58 -6.54 7.02 -13.59
C ILE A 58 -7.95 6.75 -14.13
N LYS A 59 -8.89 6.39 -13.26
CA LYS A 59 -10.27 6.04 -13.66
C LYS A 59 -11.04 7.21 -14.25
N SER A 60 -10.74 8.43 -13.82
CA SER A 60 -11.34 9.65 -14.36
C SER A 60 -10.67 10.17 -15.63
N GLY A 61 -9.67 9.46 -16.17
CA GLY A 61 -8.92 9.91 -17.35
C GLY A 61 -7.97 11.08 -17.09
N ARG A 62 -7.94 11.59 -15.85
CA ARG A 62 -7.14 12.76 -15.47
C ARG A 62 -5.65 12.50 -15.60
N ARG A 63 -5.18 11.29 -15.24
CA ARG A 63 -3.75 10.91 -15.23
C ARG A 63 -3.59 9.53 -15.87
N ARG A 64 -2.52 9.36 -16.65
CA ARG A 64 -2.18 8.08 -17.32
C ARG A 64 -1.09 7.27 -16.60
N VAL A 65 -0.22 7.96 -15.85
CA VAL A 65 0.83 7.37 -15.01
C VAL A 65 0.77 8.02 -13.64
N VAL A 66 0.77 7.22 -12.58
CA VAL A 66 0.78 7.71 -11.19
C VAL A 66 1.81 6.94 -10.38
N LEU A 67 2.72 7.66 -9.72
CA LEU A 67 3.57 7.07 -8.68
C LEU A 67 2.86 7.22 -7.33
N VAL A 68 2.50 6.10 -6.71
CA VAL A 68 1.88 6.07 -5.38
C VAL A 68 2.90 5.54 -4.39
N GLY A 69 3.12 6.24 -3.29
CA GLY A 69 4.00 5.74 -2.24
C GLY A 69 3.95 6.53 -0.95
N THR A 70 4.84 6.11 -0.05
CA THR A 70 5.07 6.71 1.27
C THR A 70 6.52 6.45 1.69
N SER A 71 7.05 7.29 2.58
CA SER A 71 8.35 7.08 3.22
C SER A 71 8.23 7.48 4.69
N GLU A 72 8.59 6.56 5.59
CA GLU A 72 8.49 6.71 7.04
C GLU A 72 9.80 6.25 7.67
N ALA A 73 10.40 7.12 8.47
CA ALA A 73 11.60 6.83 9.28
C ALA A 73 11.35 7.19 10.77
N PRO A 74 10.36 6.55 11.43
CA PRO A 74 9.90 6.98 12.74
C PRO A 74 10.75 6.44 13.89
N VAL A 75 11.79 5.64 13.62
CA VAL A 75 12.64 4.99 14.64
C VAL A 75 13.56 6.02 15.31
N THR A 76 12.94 6.85 16.15
CA THR A 76 13.52 7.95 16.90
C THR A 76 13.03 7.86 18.34
N SER A 77 13.80 8.38 19.28
CA SER A 77 13.49 8.32 20.72
C SER A 77 12.12 8.92 21.04
N GLU A 78 11.77 10.03 20.40
CA GLU A 78 10.57 10.81 20.71
C GLU A 78 9.31 10.08 20.24
N ILE A 79 9.36 9.48 19.05
CA ILE A 79 8.23 8.74 18.50
C ILE A 79 8.06 7.41 19.25
N ALA A 80 9.17 6.72 19.56
CA ALA A 80 9.13 5.51 20.36
C ALA A 80 8.54 5.79 21.76
N ASP A 81 8.99 6.85 22.44
CA ASP A 81 8.47 7.27 23.75
C ASP A 81 6.98 7.64 23.67
N GLY A 82 6.58 8.38 22.63
CA GLY A 82 5.18 8.75 22.41
C GLY A 82 4.26 7.53 22.27
N TYR A 83 4.63 6.53 21.45
CA TYR A 83 3.84 5.31 21.32
C TYR A 83 3.93 4.40 22.55
N ALA A 84 5.07 4.39 23.27
CA ALA A 84 5.21 3.68 24.53
C ALA A 84 4.28 4.27 25.61
N ALA A 85 4.18 5.60 25.71
CA ALA A 85 3.28 6.29 26.62
C ALA A 85 1.79 6.00 26.33
N MET A 86 1.46 5.67 25.09
CA MET A 86 0.12 5.19 24.71
C MET A 86 -0.14 3.73 25.09
N GLY A 87 0.87 2.99 25.55
CA GLY A 87 0.80 1.54 25.73
C GLY A 87 0.65 0.78 24.41
N ALA A 88 1.14 1.33 23.30
CA ALA A 88 0.92 0.78 21.97
C ALA A 88 2.06 -0.13 21.49
N LEU A 89 3.27 0.03 22.03
CA LEU A 89 4.46 -0.74 21.65
C LEU A 89 4.61 -2.02 22.48
N ALA A 90 5.19 -3.05 21.87
CA ALA A 90 5.63 -4.24 22.60
C ALA A 90 6.84 -3.89 23.49
N GLY A 91 6.62 -3.84 24.81
CA GLY A 91 7.66 -3.60 25.80
C GLY A 91 8.37 -4.88 26.23
N ASP A 92 9.65 -4.77 26.60
CA ASP A 92 10.48 -5.88 27.07
C ASP A 92 9.84 -6.65 28.24
N ASP A 93 9.31 -5.96 29.24
CA ASP A 93 8.69 -6.59 30.42
C ASP A 93 7.44 -7.39 30.05
N ASP A 94 6.66 -6.91 29.09
CA ASP A 94 5.46 -7.62 28.65
C ASP A 94 5.81 -8.81 27.77
N LEU A 95 6.84 -8.70 26.92
CA LEU A 95 7.38 -9.84 26.16
C LEU A 95 7.93 -10.93 27.09
N ARG A 96 8.69 -10.57 28.14
CA ARG A 96 9.16 -11.51 29.17
C ARG A 96 8.00 -12.23 29.86
N LYS A 97 6.95 -11.48 30.24
CA LYS A 97 5.74 -12.06 30.86
C LYS A 97 5.02 -13.03 29.91
N LEU A 98 4.89 -12.68 28.63
CA LEU A 98 4.24 -13.54 27.63
C LEU A 98 4.99 -14.85 27.42
N ASP A 99 6.32 -14.81 27.41
CA ASP A 99 7.16 -15.99 27.19
C ASP A 99 7.45 -16.78 28.47
N GLY A 100 7.25 -16.18 29.66
CA GLY A 100 7.67 -16.75 30.93
C GLY A 100 9.19 -16.88 31.04
N LEU A 101 9.93 -15.94 30.42
CA LEU A 101 11.39 -15.96 30.32
C LEU A 101 11.99 -14.67 30.88
N ASP A 102 13.22 -14.76 31.41
CA ASP A 102 13.97 -13.58 31.88
C ASP A 102 14.63 -12.79 30.73
N TYR A 103 14.68 -13.36 29.52
CA TYR A 103 15.21 -12.72 28.32
C TYR A 103 14.12 -12.57 27.25
N VAL A 104 14.36 -11.67 26.30
CA VAL A 104 13.43 -11.38 25.19
C VAL A 104 14.01 -11.83 23.87
N ASP A 105 13.24 -12.58 23.07
CA ASP A 105 13.55 -12.76 21.65
C ASP A 105 12.91 -11.64 20.82
N HIS A 106 13.68 -10.57 20.60
CA HIS A 106 13.23 -9.40 19.84
C HIS A 106 12.85 -9.72 18.39
N ARG A 107 13.34 -10.82 17.81
CA ARG A 107 12.93 -11.25 16.45
C ARG A 107 11.49 -11.72 16.39
N ARG A 108 10.89 -12.02 17.55
CA ARG A 108 9.48 -12.39 17.70
C ARG A 108 8.68 -11.32 18.44
N ALA A 109 9.14 -10.07 18.49
CA ALA A 109 8.42 -8.99 19.17
C ALA A 109 7.03 -8.72 18.54
N SER A 110 6.93 -8.81 17.22
CA SER A 110 5.67 -8.67 16.47
C SER A 110 5.01 -10.04 16.28
N ARG A 111 3.88 -10.26 16.96
CA ARG A 111 3.11 -11.52 17.04
C ARG A 111 1.64 -11.32 16.62
N PRO A 112 1.35 -10.92 15.36
CA PRO A 112 -0.02 -10.75 14.90
C PRO A 112 -0.89 -11.99 15.17
N PHE A 113 -2.07 -11.81 15.75
CA PHE A 113 -3.04 -12.88 16.07
C PHE A 113 -2.60 -13.97 17.05
N GLY A 114 -1.36 -13.97 17.54
CA GLY A 114 -0.93 -14.80 18.66
C GLY A 114 -1.03 -14.08 20.00
N GLU A 115 -0.42 -14.67 21.03
CA GLU A 115 -0.17 -13.96 22.28
C GLU A 115 0.82 -12.81 22.07
N ASN A 116 0.35 -11.58 22.32
CA ASN A 116 1.04 -10.34 21.95
C ASN A 116 0.74 -9.21 22.94
N CYS A 117 1.55 -8.15 22.91
CA CYS A 117 1.47 -7.04 23.87
C CYS A 117 1.57 -5.64 23.24
N GLY A 118 1.70 -5.53 21.92
CA GLY A 118 1.95 -4.25 21.27
C GLY A 118 2.54 -4.41 19.88
N PHE A 119 2.51 -3.33 19.10
CA PHE A 119 3.18 -3.32 17.79
C PHE A 119 4.68 -3.04 17.94
N THR A 120 5.47 -3.44 16.94
CA THR A 120 6.89 -3.09 16.85
C THR A 120 7.06 -1.95 15.85
N LEU A 121 7.63 -0.82 16.26
CA LEU A 121 7.86 0.32 15.37
C LEU A 121 8.90 -0.04 14.29
N ALA A 122 8.67 0.40 13.05
CA ALA A 122 9.58 0.15 11.93
C ALA A 122 9.66 1.35 10.98
N GLU A 123 10.62 1.30 10.06
CA GLU A 123 10.81 2.27 8.98
C GLU A 123 10.67 1.58 7.62
N SER A 124 10.07 2.27 6.64
CA SER A 124 9.90 1.75 5.28
C SER A 124 9.59 2.87 4.30
N ALA A 125 10.10 2.72 3.08
CA ALA A 125 9.71 3.51 1.92
C ALA A 125 9.25 2.56 0.81
N GLN A 126 8.01 2.72 0.37
CA GLN A 126 7.40 1.85 -0.65
C GLN A 126 6.75 2.72 -1.71
N TYR A 127 6.99 2.39 -2.98
CA TYR A 127 6.38 3.06 -4.12
C TYR A 127 5.92 2.03 -5.15
N ILE A 128 4.78 2.29 -5.77
CA ILE A 128 4.26 1.54 -6.91
C ILE A 128 3.92 2.51 -8.06
N VAL A 129 4.15 2.06 -9.29
CA VAL A 129 3.75 2.80 -10.50
C VAL A 129 2.44 2.20 -11.01
N LEU A 130 1.44 3.04 -11.15
CA LEU A 130 0.18 2.71 -11.80
C LEU A 130 0.17 3.31 -13.19
N MET A 131 -0.36 2.57 -14.16
CA MET A 131 -0.63 3.05 -15.51
C MET A 131 -2.07 2.73 -15.89
N ASP A 132 -2.69 3.55 -16.72
CA ASP A 132 -3.89 3.12 -17.45
C ASP A 132 -3.55 1.92 -18.34
N ASP A 133 -4.56 1.10 -18.61
CA ASP A 133 -4.34 -0.18 -19.26
C ASP A 133 -3.90 -0.05 -20.72
N GLU A 134 -4.34 1.00 -21.41
CA GLU A 134 -3.92 1.26 -22.77
C GLU A 134 -2.43 1.64 -22.83
N LEU A 135 -1.98 2.54 -21.95
CA LEU A 135 -0.57 2.94 -21.88
C LEU A 135 0.34 1.78 -21.47
N ALA A 136 -0.11 0.95 -20.53
CA ALA A 136 0.63 -0.25 -20.13
C ALA A 136 0.86 -1.20 -21.31
N LEU A 137 -0.18 -1.42 -22.14
CA LEU A 137 -0.07 -2.24 -23.35
C LEU A 137 0.82 -1.58 -24.42
N GLN A 138 0.69 -0.27 -24.63
CA GLN A 138 1.47 0.50 -25.61
C GLN A 138 2.97 0.47 -25.28
N THR A 139 3.33 0.60 -24.00
CA THR A 139 4.73 0.65 -23.55
C THR A 139 5.37 -0.71 -23.35
N GLY A 140 4.59 -1.80 -23.32
CA GLY A 140 5.12 -3.12 -22.97
C GLY A 140 5.38 -3.29 -21.47
N ALA A 141 4.72 -2.52 -20.61
CA ALA A 141 4.95 -2.54 -19.17
C ALA A 141 4.73 -3.95 -18.58
N ILE A 142 5.53 -4.30 -17.57
CA ILE A 142 5.36 -5.53 -16.78
C ILE A 142 4.17 -5.31 -15.84
N ILE A 143 3.19 -6.21 -15.89
CA ILE A 143 2.01 -6.15 -15.02
C ILE A 143 2.24 -7.08 -13.84
N TYR A 144 2.47 -6.52 -12.66
CA TYR A 144 2.57 -7.28 -11.41
C TYR A 144 1.20 -7.59 -10.79
N GLY A 145 0.17 -6.84 -11.17
CA GLY A 145 -1.21 -6.95 -10.68
C GLY A 145 -1.97 -5.66 -10.97
N ALA A 146 -3.22 -5.56 -10.50
CA ALA A 146 -4.01 -4.33 -10.58
C ALA A 146 -4.78 -4.08 -9.29
N ALA A 147 -4.88 -2.82 -8.88
CA ALA A 147 -5.78 -2.43 -7.80
C ALA A 147 -7.21 -2.24 -8.37
N ALA A 148 -8.16 -3.06 -7.94
CA ALA A 148 -9.53 -3.01 -8.44
C ALA A 148 -10.37 -1.95 -7.72
N SER A 149 -10.28 -1.92 -6.39
CA SER A 149 -10.96 -0.93 -5.55
C SER A 149 -10.18 -0.62 -4.28
N VAL A 150 -10.38 0.59 -3.75
CA VAL A 150 -10.01 0.96 -2.38
C VAL A 150 -11.20 1.66 -1.75
N PHE A 151 -11.60 1.19 -0.57
CA PHE A 151 -12.64 1.85 0.22
C PHE A 151 -12.04 2.39 1.51
N VAL A 152 -12.47 3.59 1.86
CA VAL A 152 -12.03 4.33 3.05
C VAL A 152 -13.27 4.77 3.83
N ASN A 153 -13.33 4.45 5.13
CA ASN A 153 -14.45 4.80 5.98
C ASN A 153 -14.00 5.15 7.41
N ALA A 154 -14.61 6.19 7.95
CA ALA A 154 -14.44 6.60 9.34
C ALA A 154 -15.26 5.73 10.31
N ASP A 155 -15.01 5.87 11.61
CA ASP A 155 -15.69 5.09 12.65
C ASP A 155 -17.00 5.69 13.18
N GLY A 156 -17.30 6.96 12.87
CA GLY A 156 -18.38 7.72 13.52
C GLY A 156 -17.94 8.30 14.87
N TYR A 157 -18.88 8.48 15.81
CA TYR A 157 -18.57 9.00 17.16
C TYR A 157 -17.71 8.01 17.96
N LYS A 158 -16.67 8.52 18.65
CA LYS A 158 -15.68 7.72 19.39
C LYS A 158 -15.53 8.20 20.83
N LYS A 159 -15.21 7.26 21.74
CA LYS A 159 -14.73 7.59 23.09
C LYS A 159 -13.26 8.00 23.06
N SER A 160 -12.35 7.04 22.82
CA SER A 160 -10.93 7.30 22.60
C SER A 160 -10.63 7.45 21.12
N ILE A 161 -9.75 8.40 20.78
CA ILE A 161 -9.32 8.66 19.40
C ILE A 161 -8.50 7.50 18.82
N SER A 162 -7.80 6.72 19.65
CA SER A 162 -6.92 5.62 19.23
C SER A 162 -7.59 4.25 19.28
N ALA A 163 -8.77 4.13 19.90
CA ALA A 163 -9.49 2.86 19.98
C ALA A 163 -10.02 2.44 18.59
N PRO A 164 -10.13 1.12 18.29
CA PRO A 164 -10.76 0.64 17.06
C PRO A 164 -12.25 1.01 16.98
N GLY A 165 -12.84 0.95 15.79
CA GLY A 165 -14.27 1.25 15.58
C GLY A 165 -14.87 0.58 14.34
N ALA A 166 -16.03 1.10 13.91
CA ALA A 166 -16.90 0.41 12.96
C ALA A 166 -16.48 0.55 11.48
N GLY A 167 -15.62 1.50 11.13
CA GLY A 167 -15.36 1.85 9.72
C GLY A 167 -14.78 0.68 8.92
N ASN A 168 -13.98 -0.18 9.54
CA ASN A 168 -13.35 -1.30 8.85
C ASN A 168 -14.31 -2.43 8.45
N TYR A 169 -15.48 -2.57 9.11
CA TYR A 169 -16.54 -3.46 8.62
C TYR A 169 -17.03 -3.00 7.25
N ILE A 170 -17.17 -1.68 7.06
CA ILE A 170 -17.65 -1.08 5.82
C ILE A 170 -16.62 -1.25 4.71
N THR A 171 -15.34 -0.96 4.99
CA THR A 171 -14.29 -1.06 3.96
C THR A 171 -14.12 -2.50 3.47
N MET A 172 -14.08 -3.48 4.39
CA MET A 172 -14.00 -4.90 4.04
C MET A 172 -15.22 -5.37 3.25
N ALA A 173 -16.43 -5.11 3.73
CA ALA A 173 -17.66 -5.54 3.07
C ALA A 173 -17.81 -4.93 1.66
N LYS A 174 -17.48 -3.64 1.48
CA LYS A 174 -17.52 -2.98 0.16
C LYS A 174 -16.47 -3.56 -0.79
N CYS A 175 -15.25 -3.85 -0.32
CA CYS A 175 -14.23 -4.50 -1.13
C CYS A 175 -14.68 -5.89 -1.60
N MET A 176 -15.18 -6.72 -0.68
CA MET A 176 -15.65 -8.07 -1.02
C MET A 176 -16.85 -8.04 -1.97
N ALA A 177 -17.82 -7.13 -1.77
CA ALA A 177 -18.94 -6.94 -2.69
C ALA A 177 -18.47 -6.49 -4.08
N SER A 178 -17.51 -5.57 -4.15
CA SER A 178 -16.94 -5.10 -5.42
C SER A 178 -16.25 -6.25 -6.18
N ILE A 179 -15.50 -7.11 -5.50
CA ILE A 179 -14.85 -8.27 -6.12
C ILE A 179 -15.86 -9.33 -6.53
N ARG A 180 -16.89 -9.59 -5.71
CA ARG A 180 -17.99 -10.49 -6.06
C ARG A 180 -18.67 -10.05 -7.36
N ASN A 181 -18.92 -8.76 -7.52
CA ASN A 181 -19.51 -8.22 -8.75
C ASN A 181 -18.59 -8.37 -9.96
N LEU A 182 -17.27 -8.27 -9.76
CA LEU A 182 -16.28 -8.32 -10.83
C LEU A 182 -15.95 -9.76 -11.28
N LEU A 183 -15.78 -10.69 -10.33
CA LEU A 183 -15.26 -12.04 -10.58
C LEU A 183 -16.20 -13.17 -10.15
N GLY A 184 -17.36 -12.84 -9.58
CA GLY A 184 -18.30 -13.80 -9.00
C GLY A 184 -17.78 -14.45 -7.72
N ASP A 185 -18.58 -15.36 -7.18
CA ASP A 185 -18.23 -16.10 -5.96
C ASP A 185 -16.95 -16.92 -6.13
N ARG A 186 -16.69 -17.46 -7.34
CA ARG A 186 -15.45 -18.19 -7.66
C ARG A 186 -14.20 -17.35 -7.42
N GLY A 187 -14.22 -16.06 -7.80
CA GLY A 187 -13.09 -15.17 -7.57
C GLY A 187 -12.85 -14.90 -6.09
N LEU A 188 -13.92 -14.76 -5.30
CA LEU A 188 -13.83 -14.62 -3.84
C LEU A 188 -13.26 -15.88 -3.18
N GLN A 189 -13.67 -17.08 -3.60
CA GLN A 189 -13.15 -18.35 -3.05
C GLN A 189 -11.65 -18.54 -3.32
N LYS A 190 -11.12 -17.92 -4.39
CA LYS A 190 -9.68 -17.87 -4.69
C LYS A 190 -9.05 -16.58 -4.18
N SER A 191 -9.32 -16.21 -2.92
CA SER A 191 -8.75 -15.01 -2.31
C SER A 191 -8.04 -15.27 -0.99
N PHE A 192 -7.22 -14.33 -0.57
CA PHE A 192 -6.70 -14.24 0.79
C PHE A 192 -6.73 -12.80 1.29
N VAL A 193 -6.55 -12.63 2.60
CA VAL A 193 -6.42 -11.30 3.21
C VAL A 193 -5.02 -11.12 3.79
N GLN A 194 -4.38 -10.02 3.40
CA GLN A 194 -3.22 -9.47 4.06
C GLN A 194 -3.73 -8.50 5.14
N ALA A 195 -3.85 -9.02 6.37
CA ALA A 195 -4.42 -8.31 7.49
C ALA A 195 -3.58 -7.10 7.91
N HIS A 196 -4.21 -6.16 8.61
CA HIS A 196 -3.52 -5.09 9.30
C HIS A 196 -2.58 -5.68 10.36
N GLY A 197 -3.05 -6.64 11.17
CA GLY A 197 -2.23 -7.53 11.97
C GLY A 197 -1.18 -6.80 12.81
N SER A 198 -1.58 -5.83 13.63
CA SER A 198 -0.64 -4.95 14.34
C SER A 198 0.00 -5.52 15.59
N SER A 199 -0.19 -6.80 15.92
CA SER A 199 0.37 -7.41 17.13
C SER A 199 -0.13 -6.77 18.45
N THR A 200 -1.35 -6.22 18.46
CA THR A 200 -1.99 -5.70 19.69
C THR A 200 -3.18 -6.56 20.10
N PRO A 201 -3.47 -6.70 21.41
CA PRO A 201 -4.60 -7.51 21.89
C PRO A 201 -5.94 -7.01 21.36
N GLN A 202 -6.14 -5.68 21.31
CA GLN A 202 -7.37 -5.12 20.74
C GLN A 202 -7.49 -5.41 19.24
N ASN A 203 -6.39 -5.37 18.48
CA ASN A 203 -6.45 -5.64 17.05
C ASN A 203 -6.74 -7.10 16.74
N ARG A 204 -6.11 -8.06 17.45
CA ARG A 204 -6.31 -9.48 17.14
C ARG A 204 -7.77 -9.90 17.29
N VAL A 205 -8.47 -9.40 18.32
CA VAL A 205 -9.90 -9.64 18.53
C VAL A 205 -10.75 -8.89 17.50
N THR A 206 -10.56 -7.57 17.39
CA THR A 206 -11.45 -6.75 16.54
C THR A 206 -11.30 -7.03 15.05
N GLU A 207 -10.06 -7.18 14.55
CA GLU A 207 -9.82 -7.49 13.15
C GLU A 207 -10.28 -8.89 12.80
N SER A 208 -9.96 -9.90 13.62
CA SER A 208 -10.41 -11.26 13.34
C SER A 208 -11.93 -11.36 13.33
N HIS A 209 -12.64 -10.66 14.22
CA HIS A 209 -14.09 -10.59 14.18
C HIS A 209 -14.61 -10.00 12.86
N ILE A 210 -14.06 -8.86 12.40
CA ILE A 210 -14.44 -8.25 11.12
C ILE A 210 -14.22 -9.22 9.96
N LEU A 211 -13.03 -9.82 9.89
CA LEU A 211 -12.67 -10.76 8.82
C LEU A 211 -13.55 -12.02 8.88
N ASN A 212 -13.84 -12.53 10.06
CA ASN A 212 -14.67 -13.73 10.25
C ASN A 212 -16.13 -13.48 9.85
N GLU A 213 -16.71 -12.36 10.27
CA GLU A 213 -18.11 -12.03 9.95
C GLU A 213 -18.29 -11.69 8.47
N THR A 214 -17.31 -11.02 7.86
CA THR A 214 -17.32 -10.77 6.42
C THR A 214 -17.11 -12.07 5.64
N ALA A 215 -16.16 -12.93 6.03
CA ALA A 215 -16.02 -14.26 5.44
C ALA A 215 -17.33 -15.06 5.50
N ARG A 216 -17.97 -15.13 6.68
CA ARG A 216 -19.28 -15.78 6.88
C ARG A 216 -20.35 -15.21 5.95
N ALA A 217 -20.48 -13.88 5.88
CA ALA A 217 -21.50 -13.23 5.07
C ALA A 217 -21.32 -13.47 3.55
N PHE A 218 -20.09 -13.67 3.10
CA PHE A 218 -19.74 -13.94 1.71
C PHE A 218 -19.49 -15.43 1.42
N GLY A 219 -19.77 -16.33 2.37
CA GLY A 219 -19.66 -17.78 2.19
C GLY A 219 -18.23 -18.28 2.01
N LEU A 220 -17.23 -17.58 2.56
CA LEU A 220 -15.85 -18.05 2.59
C LEU A 220 -15.63 -18.95 3.81
N GLU A 221 -14.98 -20.08 3.57
CA GLU A 221 -14.53 -21.00 4.61
C GLU A 221 -13.01 -21.12 4.56
N ASN A 222 -12.34 -21.28 5.71
CA ASN A 222 -10.88 -21.40 5.80
C ASN A 222 -10.11 -20.29 5.06
N TRP A 223 -10.61 -19.05 5.12
CA TRP A 223 -10.07 -17.93 4.36
C TRP A 223 -8.64 -17.60 4.83
N PRO A 224 -7.60 -17.70 3.96
CA PRO A 224 -6.22 -17.54 4.41
C PRO A 224 -5.92 -16.11 4.87
N VAL A 225 -5.25 -15.99 6.01
CA VAL A 225 -4.83 -14.71 6.59
C VAL A 225 -3.31 -14.64 6.70
N ALA A 226 -2.72 -13.60 6.09
CA ALA A 226 -1.32 -13.24 6.23
C ALA A 226 -1.15 -11.95 7.05
N ALA A 227 0.02 -11.75 7.66
CA ALA A 227 0.34 -10.54 8.41
C ALA A 227 1.83 -10.17 8.26
N VAL A 228 2.15 -9.34 7.27
CA VAL A 228 3.53 -8.92 6.95
C VAL A 228 4.27 -8.27 8.13
N LYS A 229 3.54 -7.63 9.05
CA LYS A 229 4.12 -6.97 10.23
C LYS A 229 4.83 -7.93 11.16
N ALA A 230 4.59 -9.23 11.08
CA ALA A 230 5.37 -10.25 11.79
C ALA A 230 6.85 -10.26 11.37
N PHE A 231 7.16 -9.81 10.15
CA PHE A 231 8.50 -9.82 9.58
C PHE A 231 9.19 -8.46 9.66
N VAL A 232 8.44 -7.39 9.37
CA VAL A 232 9.01 -6.05 9.17
C VAL A 232 8.53 -5.01 10.20
N GLY A 233 7.73 -5.42 11.19
CA GLY A 233 7.13 -4.48 12.15
C GLY A 233 6.08 -3.57 11.50
N HIS A 234 5.83 -2.41 12.10
CA HIS A 234 4.83 -1.45 11.68
C HIS A 234 5.47 -0.12 11.24
N SER A 235 5.54 0.08 9.93
CA SER A 235 6.11 1.25 9.27
C SER A 235 5.14 2.44 9.14
N ILE A 236 4.26 2.60 10.13
CA ILE A 236 3.25 3.67 10.22
C ILE A 236 2.50 3.88 8.89
N GLY A 237 2.70 4.99 8.18
CA GLY A 237 1.99 5.30 6.93
C GLY A 237 2.35 4.36 5.77
N SER A 238 3.55 3.78 5.79
CA SER A 238 4.07 2.85 4.77
C SER A 238 3.59 1.41 4.90
N ALA A 239 2.87 1.09 5.98
CA ALA A 239 2.47 -0.29 6.25
C ALA A 239 1.63 -0.92 5.14
N GLY A 240 0.75 -0.13 4.48
CA GLY A 240 -0.02 -0.62 3.34
C GLY A 240 0.84 -0.95 2.11
N GLY A 241 1.95 -0.24 1.91
CA GLY A 241 2.93 -0.53 0.87
C GLY A 241 3.65 -1.85 1.13
N ASP A 242 4.09 -2.09 2.37
CA ASP A 242 4.74 -3.36 2.76
C ASP A 242 3.80 -4.56 2.51
N GLN A 243 2.50 -4.37 2.84
CA GLN A 243 1.45 -5.36 2.61
C GLN A 243 1.24 -5.65 1.11
N ILE A 244 1.22 -4.62 0.27
CA ILE A 244 1.08 -4.76 -1.18
C ILE A 244 2.30 -5.45 -1.79
N THR A 245 3.52 -4.99 -1.48
CA THR A 245 4.76 -5.56 -2.03
C THR A 245 4.91 -7.04 -1.65
N SER A 246 4.63 -7.40 -0.40
CA SER A 246 4.59 -8.81 0.03
C SER A 246 3.54 -9.63 -0.73
N THR A 247 2.38 -9.04 -1.00
CA THR A 247 1.27 -9.68 -1.74
C THR A 247 1.63 -9.93 -3.20
N LEU A 248 2.33 -9.02 -3.87
CA LEU A 248 2.83 -9.24 -5.24
C LEU A 248 3.78 -10.44 -5.29
N GLY A 249 4.57 -10.65 -4.23
CA GLY A 249 5.42 -11.85 -4.07
C GLY A 249 4.63 -13.16 -4.01
N VAL A 250 3.38 -13.15 -3.53
CA VAL A 250 2.52 -14.35 -3.52
C VAL A 250 2.25 -14.83 -4.95
N TRP A 251 2.01 -13.91 -5.89
CA TRP A 251 1.79 -14.27 -7.30
C TRP A 251 3.09 -14.58 -8.04
N ALA A 252 4.22 -14.00 -7.63
CA ALA A 252 5.52 -14.32 -8.19
C ALA A 252 6.02 -15.73 -7.79
N HIS A 253 5.72 -16.17 -6.57
CA HIS A 253 6.33 -17.37 -6.00
C HIS A 253 5.34 -18.46 -5.57
N GLY A 254 4.05 -18.17 -5.46
CA GLY A 254 3.01 -19.14 -5.14
C GLY A 254 2.89 -19.50 -3.66
N PHE A 255 3.39 -18.67 -2.75
CA PHE A 255 3.33 -18.89 -1.30
C PHE A 255 2.68 -17.71 -0.58
N ILE A 256 1.70 -17.98 0.29
CA ILE A 256 1.21 -17.03 1.28
C ILE A 256 2.09 -17.16 2.54
N PRO A 257 2.80 -16.09 2.98
CA PRO A 257 3.66 -16.16 4.15
C PRO A 257 2.88 -16.46 5.43
N GLY A 258 3.37 -17.43 6.21
CA GLY A 258 2.84 -17.71 7.54
C GLY A 258 3.26 -16.66 8.57
N ILE A 259 2.53 -16.58 9.68
CA ILE A 259 2.88 -15.72 10.82
C ILE A 259 3.91 -16.46 11.68
N LYS A 260 5.19 -16.43 11.27
CA LYS A 260 6.24 -17.30 11.85
C LYS A 260 6.60 -16.99 13.30
N THR A 261 6.18 -15.85 13.83
CA THR A 261 6.51 -15.38 15.17
C THR A 261 5.60 -15.93 16.27
N ILE A 262 4.48 -16.55 15.90
CA ILE A 262 3.50 -17.14 16.83
C ILE A 262 3.65 -18.65 16.96
N SER A 263 3.45 -19.17 18.17
CA SER A 263 3.35 -20.62 18.43
C SER A 263 1.95 -21.15 18.12
N ALA A 264 0.93 -20.38 18.50
CA ALA A 264 -0.47 -20.63 18.24
C ALA A 264 -1.21 -19.30 18.08
N VAL A 265 -2.41 -19.37 17.50
CA VAL A 265 -3.38 -18.28 17.51
C VAL A 265 -3.90 -18.11 18.94
N ALA A 266 -4.09 -16.87 19.40
CA ALA A 266 -4.63 -16.60 20.72
C ALA A 266 -6.11 -17.03 20.84
N ASP A 267 -6.53 -17.43 22.04
CA ASP A 267 -7.87 -18.02 22.28
C ASP A 267 -9.03 -17.05 22.03
N ASP A 268 -8.77 -15.74 22.09
CA ASP A 268 -9.76 -14.68 21.89
C ASP A 268 -9.94 -14.26 20.41
N VAL A 269 -9.22 -14.91 19.48
CA VAL A 269 -9.31 -14.65 18.05
C VAL A 269 -10.52 -15.36 17.44
N HIS A 270 -11.33 -14.62 16.68
CA HIS A 270 -12.46 -15.18 15.95
C HIS A 270 -11.96 -15.84 14.66
N ALA A 271 -11.95 -17.18 14.61
CA ALA A 271 -11.34 -17.93 13.50
C ALA A 271 -12.24 -18.98 12.85
N SER A 272 -13.56 -19.00 13.09
CA SER A 272 -14.43 -20.06 12.57
C SER A 272 -14.49 -20.15 11.03
N ASN A 273 -14.19 -19.06 10.33
CA ASN A 273 -14.13 -19.00 8.87
C ASN A 273 -12.73 -18.62 8.34
N LEU A 274 -11.72 -18.50 9.22
CA LEU A 274 -10.39 -17.98 8.90
C LEU A 274 -9.33 -19.06 9.05
N ARG A 275 -8.32 -19.02 8.19
CA ARG A 275 -7.14 -19.90 8.25
C ARG A 275 -5.90 -19.08 8.56
N PHE A 276 -5.52 -19.07 9.82
CA PHE A 276 -4.21 -18.61 10.27
C PHE A 276 -3.20 -19.77 10.20
N SER A 277 -1.95 -19.47 9.88
CA SER A 277 -0.87 -20.45 9.84
C SER A 277 0.44 -19.80 10.26
N ASN A 278 1.24 -20.48 11.07
CA ASN A 278 2.63 -20.09 11.35
C ASN A 278 3.64 -20.68 10.35
N LYS A 279 3.15 -21.47 9.39
CA LYS A 279 3.90 -21.99 8.25
C LYS A 279 3.40 -21.35 6.97
N ASP A 280 4.29 -21.23 5.98
CA ASP A 280 3.93 -20.73 4.66
C ASP A 280 2.90 -21.69 4.01
N ILE A 281 1.92 -21.13 3.31
CA ILE A 281 0.87 -21.88 2.62
C ILE A 281 1.18 -21.85 1.13
N GLU A 282 1.47 -23.01 0.55
CA GLU A 282 1.64 -23.16 -0.89
C GLU A 282 0.26 -23.08 -1.58
N VAL A 283 0.13 -22.15 -2.51
CA VAL A 283 -1.07 -21.92 -3.31
C VAL A 283 -0.78 -22.05 -4.81
N GLY A 284 0.49 -21.98 -5.22
CA GLY A 284 0.90 -21.88 -6.61
C GLY A 284 0.69 -20.48 -7.19
N VAL A 285 1.45 -20.15 -8.24
CA VAL A 285 1.46 -18.80 -8.85
C VAL A 285 0.11 -18.36 -9.43
N GLU A 286 -0.77 -19.32 -9.74
CA GLU A 286 -2.16 -19.10 -10.20
C GLU A 286 -3.24 -19.54 -9.19
N GLY A 287 -2.85 -19.82 -7.95
CA GLY A 287 -3.75 -20.30 -6.90
C GLY A 287 -4.76 -19.25 -6.42
N ILE A 288 -4.31 -17.99 -6.39
CA ILE A 288 -5.03 -16.86 -5.80
C ILE A 288 -5.36 -15.84 -6.89
N ASP A 289 -6.66 -15.62 -7.12
CA ASP A 289 -7.18 -14.64 -8.06
C ASP A 289 -7.16 -13.21 -7.45
N VAL A 290 -7.38 -13.09 -6.12
CA VAL A 290 -7.57 -11.79 -5.43
C VAL A 290 -6.86 -11.73 -4.08
N ALA A 291 -6.30 -10.57 -3.75
CA ALA A 291 -5.84 -10.27 -2.40
C ALA A 291 -6.57 -9.06 -1.82
N PHE A 292 -6.97 -9.14 -0.54
CA PHE A 292 -7.51 -8.01 0.21
C PHE A 292 -6.44 -7.45 1.14
N ILE A 293 -6.10 -6.18 0.96
CA ILE A 293 -5.12 -5.48 1.80
C ILE A 293 -5.87 -4.64 2.82
N ASN A 294 -5.81 -5.05 4.09
CA ASN A 294 -6.54 -4.38 5.16
C ASN A 294 -5.63 -3.47 5.99
N ALA A 295 -6.01 -2.22 6.19
CA ALA A 295 -5.27 -1.27 7.01
C ALA A 295 -6.20 -0.42 7.89
N LYS A 296 -5.76 -0.18 9.12
CA LYS A 296 -6.45 0.67 10.10
C LYS A 296 -5.44 1.57 10.79
N GLY A 297 -5.89 2.67 11.35
CA GLY A 297 -5.07 3.57 12.14
C GLY A 297 -5.90 4.41 13.11
N PHE A 298 -5.20 5.15 13.98
CA PHE A 298 -5.82 6.06 14.93
C PHE A 298 -6.69 7.12 14.24
N GLY A 299 -7.60 7.74 14.99
CA GLY A 299 -8.54 8.73 14.46
C GLY A 299 -9.75 8.12 13.76
N GLY A 300 -9.87 6.79 13.76
CA GLY A 300 -10.89 6.06 13.01
C GLY A 300 -10.60 6.03 11.52
N ASN A 301 -9.33 5.93 11.13
CA ASN A 301 -8.92 5.80 9.73
C ASN A 301 -8.89 4.32 9.34
N ASN A 302 -9.78 3.91 8.43
CA ASN A 302 -9.83 2.53 7.94
C ASN A 302 -9.78 2.53 6.41
N ALA A 303 -9.00 1.62 5.84
CA ALA A 303 -8.95 1.40 4.41
C ALA A 303 -8.79 -0.08 4.07
N THR A 304 -9.49 -0.53 3.04
CA THR A 304 -9.28 -1.86 2.45
C THR A 304 -9.10 -1.67 0.95
N ALA A 305 -8.07 -2.31 0.40
CA ALA A 305 -7.86 -2.41 -1.05
C ALA A 305 -8.10 -3.84 -1.52
N SER A 306 -8.59 -4.00 -2.75
CA SER A 306 -8.59 -5.27 -3.45
C SER A 306 -7.63 -5.24 -4.61
N LEU A 307 -6.75 -6.24 -4.67
CA LEU A 307 -5.79 -6.42 -5.75
C LEU A 307 -6.13 -7.67 -6.56
N LEU A 308 -5.97 -7.56 -7.87
CA LEU A 308 -6.14 -8.65 -8.83
C LEU A 308 -4.78 -9.18 -9.26
N SER A 309 -4.70 -10.50 -9.38
CA SER A 309 -3.49 -11.18 -9.84
C SER A 309 -3.15 -10.83 -11.29
N PRO A 310 -1.87 -10.91 -11.69
CA PRO A 310 -1.45 -10.56 -13.05
C PRO A 310 -2.17 -11.42 -14.12
N PHE A 311 -2.43 -12.69 -13.84
CA PHE A 311 -3.15 -13.57 -14.77
C PHE A 311 -4.66 -13.29 -14.85
N VAL A 312 -5.29 -12.75 -13.79
CA VAL A 312 -6.66 -12.23 -13.86
C VAL A 312 -6.69 -10.94 -14.69
N VAL A 313 -5.72 -10.06 -14.48
CA VAL A 313 -5.58 -8.81 -15.24
C VAL A 313 -5.37 -9.11 -16.72
N GLU A 314 -4.49 -10.04 -17.08
CA GLU A 314 -4.28 -10.43 -18.48
C GLU A 314 -5.58 -10.94 -19.13
N LYS A 315 -6.40 -11.73 -18.41
CA LYS A 315 -7.73 -12.15 -18.90
C LYS A 315 -8.66 -10.96 -19.14
N MET A 316 -8.65 -9.97 -18.25
CA MET A 316 -9.45 -8.74 -18.40
C MET A 316 -8.97 -7.92 -19.60
N LEU A 317 -7.66 -7.72 -19.75
CA LEU A 317 -7.06 -6.99 -20.87
C LEU A 317 -7.31 -7.69 -22.19
N THR A 318 -7.20 -9.02 -22.24
CA THR A 318 -7.51 -9.82 -23.44
C THR A 318 -8.96 -9.65 -23.85
N ARG A 319 -9.90 -9.60 -22.90
CA ARG A 319 -11.31 -9.34 -23.18
C ARG A 319 -11.57 -7.93 -23.68
N LYS A 320 -10.88 -6.92 -23.13
CA LYS A 320 -11.08 -5.50 -23.48
C LYS A 320 -10.41 -5.12 -24.80
N HIS A 321 -9.16 -5.53 -25.01
CA HIS A 321 -8.31 -5.07 -26.11
C HIS A 321 -8.10 -6.09 -27.22
N GLY A 322 -8.53 -7.34 -27.01
CA GLY A 322 -8.40 -8.43 -27.98
C GLY A 322 -7.01 -9.07 -28.02
N VAL A 323 -6.97 -10.30 -28.54
CA VAL A 323 -5.78 -11.17 -28.52
C VAL A 323 -4.60 -10.57 -29.29
N SER A 324 -4.85 -9.83 -30.38
CA SER A 324 -3.79 -9.19 -31.18
C SER A 324 -3.05 -8.10 -30.40
N SER A 325 -3.78 -7.30 -29.61
CA SER A 325 -3.19 -6.27 -28.76
C SER A 325 -2.31 -6.91 -27.67
N ILE A 326 -2.79 -7.98 -27.05
CA ILE A 326 -2.04 -8.74 -26.03
C ILE A 326 -0.79 -9.39 -26.60
N ALA A 327 -0.86 -9.99 -27.80
CA ALA A 327 0.31 -10.54 -28.48
C ALA A 327 1.37 -9.46 -28.76
N SER A 328 0.92 -8.28 -29.19
CA SER A 328 1.80 -7.14 -29.45
C SER A 328 2.44 -6.59 -28.16
N TRP A 329 1.66 -6.52 -27.07
CA TRP A 329 2.15 -6.14 -25.75
C TRP A 329 3.21 -7.13 -25.24
N LYS A 330 2.95 -8.44 -25.31
CA LYS A 330 3.92 -9.48 -24.91
C LYS A 330 5.23 -9.36 -25.67
N LYS A 331 5.17 -9.13 -26.99
CA LYS A 331 6.37 -8.88 -27.81
C LYS A 331 7.15 -7.64 -27.35
N ARG A 332 6.47 -6.54 -27.02
CA ARG A 332 7.14 -5.33 -26.49
C ARG A 332 7.72 -5.56 -25.10
N GLN A 333 7.02 -6.33 -24.27
CA GLN A 333 7.39 -6.62 -22.90
C GLN A 333 8.71 -7.39 -22.78
N GLU A 334 9.08 -8.21 -23.77
CA GLU A 334 10.37 -8.93 -23.79
C GLU A 334 11.57 -8.00 -23.53
N ALA A 335 11.65 -6.89 -24.26
CA ALA A 335 12.73 -5.91 -24.10
C ALA A 335 12.64 -5.13 -22.77
N VAL A 336 11.43 -4.91 -22.26
CA VAL A 336 11.21 -4.27 -20.95
C VAL A 336 11.66 -5.19 -19.82
N PHE A 337 11.34 -6.48 -19.91
CA PHE A 337 11.76 -7.50 -18.96
C PHE A 337 13.27 -7.63 -18.90
N GLU A 338 13.93 -7.69 -20.06
CA GLU A 338 15.39 -7.74 -20.12
C GLU A 338 16.04 -6.52 -19.43
N LYS A 339 15.54 -5.31 -19.70
CA LYS A 339 16.02 -4.08 -19.03
C LYS A 339 15.77 -4.09 -17.52
N ALA A 340 14.59 -4.56 -17.09
CA ALA A 340 14.24 -4.66 -15.68
C ALA A 340 15.16 -5.64 -14.95
N GLU A 341 15.46 -6.79 -15.57
CA GLU A 341 16.36 -7.78 -14.99
C GLU A 341 17.81 -7.28 -14.95
N GLN A 342 18.28 -6.60 -15.99
CA GLN A 342 19.60 -5.96 -15.98
C GLN A 342 19.71 -4.94 -14.84
N TYR A 343 18.67 -4.13 -14.61
CA TYR A 343 18.61 -3.21 -13.48
C TYR A 343 18.63 -3.96 -12.14
N ASN A 344 17.82 -5.01 -11.98
CA ASN A 344 17.78 -5.84 -10.78
C ASN A 344 19.17 -6.44 -10.46
N GLN A 345 19.85 -6.97 -11.46
CA GLN A 345 21.20 -7.51 -11.32
C GLN A 345 22.23 -6.44 -10.93
N LYS A 346 22.12 -5.22 -11.48
CA LYS A 346 22.94 -4.08 -11.03
C LYS A 346 22.65 -3.72 -9.57
N ALA A 347 21.38 -3.70 -9.16
CA ALA A 347 20.99 -3.42 -7.78
C ALA A 347 21.56 -4.46 -6.80
N ILE A 348 21.48 -5.76 -7.13
CA ILE A 348 22.08 -6.85 -6.34
C ILE A 348 23.59 -6.67 -6.19
N ARG A 349 24.29 -6.19 -7.23
CA ARG A 349 25.72 -5.90 -7.19
C ARG A 349 26.07 -4.55 -6.55
N GLY A 350 25.08 -3.74 -6.16
CA GLY A 350 25.30 -2.39 -5.62
C GLY A 350 25.73 -1.36 -6.67
N GLU A 351 25.51 -1.64 -7.95
CA GLU A 351 25.85 -0.77 -9.10
C GLU A 351 24.70 0.14 -9.53
N ALA A 352 23.50 -0.05 -8.98
CA ALA A 352 22.37 0.82 -9.26
C ALA A 352 22.51 2.13 -8.45
N GLU A 353 22.66 3.25 -9.15
CA GLU A 353 22.78 4.57 -8.52
C GLU A 353 21.40 5.19 -8.26
N PRO A 354 21.16 5.77 -7.06
CA PRO A 354 19.98 6.58 -6.81
C PRO A 354 19.92 7.78 -7.75
N ILE A 355 18.74 8.04 -8.31
CA ILE A 355 18.52 9.24 -9.12
C ILE A 355 18.33 10.43 -8.18
N TYR A 356 19.20 11.43 -8.28
CA TYR A 356 19.04 12.73 -7.62
C TYR A 356 19.54 13.85 -8.53
N ARG A 357 18.59 14.57 -9.14
CA ARG A 357 18.83 15.56 -10.19
C ARG A 357 18.55 16.98 -9.69
N PHE A 358 19.37 17.44 -8.74
CA PHE A 358 19.32 18.83 -8.28
C PHE A 358 19.84 19.78 -9.36
N ASP A 359 19.16 20.91 -9.57
CA ASP A 359 19.53 21.94 -10.56
C ASP A 359 19.69 21.39 -11.99
N HIS A 360 18.82 20.44 -12.35
CA HIS A 360 18.86 19.74 -13.64
C HIS A 360 17.60 20.06 -14.46
N ASN A 361 17.79 20.62 -15.66
CA ASN A 361 16.70 20.99 -16.57
C ASN A 361 15.59 21.81 -15.89
N VAL A 362 15.98 22.77 -15.04
CA VAL A 362 15.03 23.69 -14.40
C VAL A 362 14.31 24.48 -15.48
N VAL A 363 12.98 24.45 -15.47
CA VAL A 363 12.14 25.15 -16.45
C VAL A 363 12.30 26.66 -16.29
N ASP A 364 12.66 27.33 -17.37
CA ASP A 364 12.63 28.79 -17.43
C ASP A 364 11.19 29.28 -17.60
N CYS A 365 10.63 29.88 -16.55
CA CYS A 365 9.24 30.35 -16.55
C CYS A 365 8.97 31.43 -17.61
N GLU A 366 9.97 32.18 -18.07
CA GLU A 366 9.78 33.19 -19.12
C GLU A 366 9.55 32.57 -20.50
N SER A 367 9.92 31.30 -20.67
CA SER A 367 9.78 30.55 -21.91
C SER A 367 8.53 29.66 -21.98
N ILE A 368 7.63 29.76 -20.98
CA ILE A 368 6.35 29.07 -20.99
C ILE A 368 5.38 29.80 -21.93
N GLU A 369 4.84 29.09 -22.92
CA GLU A 369 3.85 29.62 -23.85
C GLU A 369 2.44 29.22 -23.39
N ILE A 370 1.53 30.19 -23.23
CA ILE A 370 0.13 29.97 -22.83
C ILE A 370 -0.79 30.46 -23.95
N SER A 371 -1.76 29.64 -24.32
CA SER A 371 -2.80 29.95 -25.30
C SER A 371 -4.20 29.68 -24.73
N LEU A 372 -5.25 29.97 -25.50
CA LEU A 372 -6.63 29.63 -25.13
C LEU A 372 -6.89 28.12 -25.07
N HIS A 373 -6.02 27.30 -25.66
CA HIS A 373 -6.23 25.85 -25.81
C HIS A 373 -5.22 25.03 -25.00
N GLY A 374 -4.23 25.65 -24.35
CA GLY A 374 -3.23 24.91 -23.59
C GLY A 374 -1.97 25.69 -23.23
N VAL A 375 -1.06 24.97 -22.56
CA VAL A 375 0.24 25.45 -22.09
C VAL A 375 1.35 24.58 -22.66
N LYS A 376 2.38 25.19 -23.24
CA LYS A 376 3.59 24.50 -23.70
C LYS A 376 4.75 24.83 -22.76
N ILE A 377 5.39 23.79 -22.25
CA ILE A 377 6.49 23.88 -21.29
C ILE A 377 7.78 23.39 -21.96
N PRO A 378 8.86 24.17 -21.99
CA PRO A 378 10.14 23.72 -22.52
C PRO A 378 10.63 22.43 -21.86
N GLY A 379 11.20 21.54 -22.67
CA GLY A 379 11.66 20.22 -22.22
C GLY A 379 10.59 19.13 -22.23
N PHE A 380 9.32 19.48 -22.46
CA PHE A 380 8.22 18.51 -22.67
C PHE A 380 7.83 18.47 -24.15
N GLU A 381 7.77 17.26 -24.72
CA GLU A 381 7.44 17.08 -26.14
C GLU A 381 5.97 17.43 -26.45
N SER A 382 5.07 17.18 -25.51
CA SER A 382 3.63 17.43 -25.66
C SER A 382 3.22 18.71 -24.91
N ALA A 383 2.33 19.48 -25.53
CA ALA A 383 1.65 20.57 -24.84
C ALA A 383 0.61 20.01 -23.85
N ILE A 384 0.32 20.78 -22.81
CA ILE A 384 -0.78 20.53 -21.87
C ILE A 384 -2.02 21.15 -22.47
N GLU A 385 -2.91 20.34 -23.02
CA GLU A 385 -4.17 20.79 -23.61
C GLU A 385 -5.20 21.08 -22.51
N PHE A 386 -5.98 22.14 -22.66
CA PHE A 386 -7.13 22.40 -21.79
C PHE A 386 -8.31 21.55 -22.21
N SER A 387 -8.98 20.91 -21.25
CA SER A 387 -10.19 20.15 -21.54
C SER A 387 -11.29 21.07 -22.07
N GLU A 388 -11.85 20.72 -23.22
CA GLU A 388 -13.07 21.35 -23.76
C GLU A 388 -14.35 20.66 -23.25
N GLU A 389 -14.22 19.57 -22.48
CA GLU A 389 -15.36 18.90 -21.87
C GLU A 389 -15.94 19.77 -20.75
N ASN A 390 -17.21 20.15 -20.92
CA ASN A 390 -17.99 20.83 -19.90
C ASN A 390 -18.85 19.81 -19.16
N ASP A 391 -18.60 19.62 -17.86
CA ASP A 391 -19.40 18.75 -16.99
C ASP A 391 -20.84 19.26 -16.80
N TYR A 392 -21.11 20.52 -17.15
CA TYR A 392 -22.40 21.20 -17.02
C TYR A 392 -22.83 21.81 -18.36
N PRO A 393 -23.02 20.99 -19.41
CA PRO A 393 -23.38 21.49 -20.74
C PRO A 393 -24.78 22.12 -20.77
N ASP A 394 -25.60 21.86 -19.76
CA ASP A 394 -26.92 22.46 -19.56
C ASP A 394 -26.86 23.92 -19.06
N MET A 395 -25.68 24.41 -18.67
CA MET A 395 -25.49 25.77 -18.14
C MET A 395 -25.03 26.82 -19.16
N VAL A 396 -24.63 26.43 -20.39
CA VAL A 396 -23.99 27.32 -21.38
C VAL A 396 -24.70 27.30 -22.72
#